data_AF-X1FDI1-F1
#
_entry.id   AF-X1FDI1-F1
#
_cell.length_a   1.000
_cell.length_b   1.000
_cell.length_c   1.000
_cell.angle_alpha   90.00
_cell.angle_beta   90.00
_cell.angle_gamma   90.00
#
_symmetry.space_group_name_H-M   'P 1'
#
loop_
_entity.id
_entity.type
_entity.pdbx_description
1 polymer ?
#
loop_
_entity_poly.entity_id
_entity_poly.type
_entity_poly.pdbx_seq_one_letter_code
_entity_poly.pdbx_strand_id
1 'polypeptide(L)'
;MGLPVGFGPMAMTMATAPATLAGTIAQENAEILAGITISQLLSLGLPVNYWGIPHIIDPATGNISFGSPEQGDRFSIRGVGEYKSEKKLVPG
;
A
#
# COMPACT_ATOMS: atom_id res chain seq x y z
N MET A 1 -6.07 -7.26 21.39
CA MET A 1 -5.16 -6.20 20.91
C MET A 1 -4.72 -6.60 19.50
N GLY A 2 -5.30 -6.00 18.47
CA GLY A 2 -5.00 -6.33 17.07
C GLY A 2 -3.89 -5.44 16.56
N LEU A 3 -2.77 -6.02 16.17
CA LEU A 3 -1.74 -5.30 15.41
C LEU A 3 -2.34 -4.83 14.08
N PRO A 4 -1.95 -3.64 13.57
CA PRO A 4 -2.41 -3.17 12.28
C PRO A 4 -1.96 -4.12 11.17
N VAL A 5 -2.90 -4.48 10.29
CA VAL A 5 -2.62 -5.30 9.10
C VAL A 5 -2.09 -4.39 7.99
N GLY A 6 -0.88 -4.66 7.52
CA GLY A 6 -0.29 -3.95 6.39
C GLY A 6 -0.45 -4.75 5.10
N PHE A 7 -0.79 -4.05 4.02
CA PHE A 7 -0.75 -4.59 2.66
C PHE A 7 0.48 -4.01 1.96
N GLY A 8 1.42 -4.89 1.59
CA GLY A 8 2.64 -4.51 0.88
C GLY A 8 2.61 -5.07 -0.55
N PRO A 9 1.86 -4.44 -1.47
CA PRO A 9 1.90 -4.83 -2.88
C PRO A 9 3.32 -4.63 -3.42
N MET A 10 3.71 -5.49 -4.36
CA MET A 10 4.98 -5.40 -5.09
C MET A 10 4.68 -5.40 -6.59
N ALA A 11 3.97 -4.36 -7.03
CA ALA A 11 3.66 -4.22 -8.44
C ALA A 11 4.93 -3.75 -9.18
N MET A 12 5.35 -4.54 -10.16
CA MET A 12 6.55 -4.29 -10.94
C MET A 12 6.16 -3.74 -12.30
N THR A 13 6.46 -2.46 -12.51
CA THR A 13 6.30 -1.77 -13.78
C THR A 13 6.99 -2.56 -14.89
N MET A 14 6.30 -2.73 -16.02
CA MET A 14 6.73 -3.55 -17.18
C MET A 14 6.72 -5.07 -16.95
N ALA A 15 6.24 -5.56 -15.80
CA ALA A 15 6.13 -6.99 -15.51
C ALA A 15 4.78 -7.37 -14.89
N THR A 16 4.65 -7.30 -13.56
CA THR A 16 3.40 -7.64 -12.87
C THR A 16 2.38 -6.51 -12.92
N ALA A 17 2.78 -5.31 -13.38
CA ALA A 17 1.95 -4.14 -13.59
C ALA A 17 2.21 -3.52 -14.98
N PRO A 18 1.34 -2.58 -15.43
CA PRO A 18 1.48 -1.90 -16.71
C PRO A 18 2.86 -1.29 -16.95
N ALA A 19 3.18 -1.03 -18.21
CA ALA A 19 4.45 -0.43 -18.63
C ALA A 19 4.66 1.03 -18.14
N THR A 20 3.64 1.64 -17.52
CA THR A 20 3.67 3.04 -17.07
C THR A 20 3.66 3.13 -15.56
N LEU A 21 4.43 4.06 -15.00
CA LEU A 21 4.49 4.30 -13.56
C LEU A 21 3.10 4.61 -12.97
N ALA A 22 2.31 5.45 -13.63
CA ALA A 22 0.96 5.78 -13.21
C ALA A 22 0.03 4.55 -13.22
N GLY A 23 0.20 3.64 -14.19
CA GLY A 23 -0.55 2.38 -14.24
C GLY A 23 -0.15 1.43 -13.11
N THR A 24 1.14 1.34 -12.79
CA THR A 24 1.65 0.58 -11.64
C THR A 24 1.08 1.11 -10.33
N ILE A 25 1.09 2.42 -10.11
CA ILE A 25 0.53 3.05 -8.90
C ILE A 25 -0.99 2.78 -8.80
N ALA A 26 -1.71 2.87 -9.91
CA ALA A 26 -3.13 2.54 -9.94
C ALA A 26 -3.39 1.06 -9.57
N GLN A 27 -2.51 0.15 -10.00
CA GLN A 27 -2.60 -1.26 -9.66
C GLN A 27 -2.26 -1.53 -8.18
N GLU A 28 -1.20 -0.92 -7.64
CA GLU A 28 -0.88 -1.02 -6.21
C GLU A 28 -2.03 -0.52 -5.33
N ASN A 29 -2.63 0.61 -5.73
CA ASN A 29 -3.81 1.14 -5.05
C ASN A 29 -4.97 0.13 -5.07
N ALA A 30 -5.21 -0.54 -6.20
CA ALA A 30 -6.24 -1.56 -6.30
C ALA A 30 -5.97 -2.77 -5.39
N GLU A 31 -4.71 -3.22 -5.30
CA GLU A 31 -4.30 -4.34 -4.44
C GLU A 31 -4.48 -4.00 -2.95
N ILE A 32 -4.10 -2.78 -2.53
CA ILE A 32 -4.27 -2.32 -1.14
C ILE A 32 -5.75 -2.20 -0.79
N LEU A 33 -6.56 -1.60 -1.67
CA LEU A 33 -8.00 -1.46 -1.44
C LEU A 33 -8.69 -2.82 -1.34
N ALA A 34 -8.32 -3.79 -2.18
CA ALA A 34 -8.82 -5.16 -2.08
C ALA A 34 -8.49 -5.80 -0.72
N GLY A 35 -7.25 -5.63 -0.25
CA GLY A 35 -6.82 -6.09 1.07
C GLY A 35 -7.61 -5.45 2.22
N ILE A 36 -7.81 -4.13 2.16
CA ILE A 36 -8.61 -3.38 3.13
C ILE A 36 -10.05 -3.89 3.15
N THR A 37 -10.68 -4.06 1.98
CA THR A 37 -12.04 -4.60 1.87
C THR A 37 -12.14 -5.98 2.50
N ILE A 38 -11.21 -6.89 2.20
CA ILE A 38 -11.18 -8.23 2.81
C ILE A 38 -11.03 -8.14 4.33
N SER A 39 -10.14 -7.28 4.84
CA SER A 39 -9.97 -7.09 6.29
C SER A 39 -11.21 -6.57 6.98
N GLN A 40 -11.92 -5.62 6.36
CA GLN A 40 -13.17 -5.11 6.91
C GLN A 40 -14.30 -6.16 6.85
N LEU A 41 -14.30 -7.06 5.86
CA LEU A 41 -15.24 -8.19 5.81
C LEU A 41 -14.98 -9.22 6.92
N LEU A 42 -13.72 -9.48 7.26
CA LEU A 42 -13.35 -10.42 8.32
C LEU A 42 -13.62 -9.86 9.72
N SER A 43 -13.31 -8.59 9.94
CA SER A 43 -13.53 -7.91 11.21
C SER A 43 -13.72 -6.42 10.98
N LEU A 44 -14.96 -5.95 11.16
CA LEU A 44 -15.28 -4.53 11.06
C LEU A 44 -14.44 -3.71 12.06
N GLY A 45 -13.74 -2.70 11.54
CA GLY A 45 -12.90 -1.82 12.35
C GLY A 45 -11.51 -2.37 12.65
N LEU A 46 -11.06 -3.41 11.94
CA LEU A 46 -9.68 -3.87 12.02
C LEU A 46 -8.73 -2.73 11.60
N PRO A 47 -7.69 -2.41 12.40
CA PRO A 47 -6.69 -1.43 12.01
C PRO A 47 -5.93 -1.94 10.78
N VAL A 48 -5.88 -1.13 9.74
CA VAL A 48 -5.15 -1.40 8.49
C VAL A 48 -4.18 -0.25 8.21
N ASN A 49 -3.10 -0.53 7.48
CA ASN A 49 -2.17 0.48 6.98
C ASN A 49 -2.25 0.55 5.46
N TYR A 50 -2.29 1.75 4.91
CA TYR A 50 -2.29 2.00 3.47
C TYR A 50 -0.95 2.62 3.07
N TRP A 51 -0.18 1.85 2.31
CA TRP A 51 1.15 2.25 1.87
C TRP A 51 1.57 1.45 0.63
N GLY A 52 2.33 2.09 -0.26
CA GLY A 52 2.89 1.43 -1.43
C GLY A 52 4.18 2.10 -1.91
N ILE A 53 5.01 1.32 -2.58
CA ILE A 53 6.17 1.79 -3.34
C ILE A 53 6.08 1.11 -4.70
N PRO A 54 5.94 1.87 -5.80
CA PRO A 54 6.02 1.29 -7.14
C PRO A 54 7.39 0.66 -7.36
N HIS A 55 7.42 -0.61 -7.80
CA HIS A 55 8.66 -1.27 -8.19
C HIS A 55 8.84 -1.17 -9.71
N ILE A 56 10.09 -1.13 -10.15
CA ILE A 56 10.43 -1.13 -11.58
C ILE A 56 11.47 -2.20 -11.88
N ILE A 57 11.33 -2.82 -13.04
CA ILE A 57 12.33 -3.72 -13.60
C ILE A 57 13.24 -2.92 -14.53
N ASP A 58 14.55 -3.09 -14.37
CA ASP A 58 15.52 -2.66 -15.37
C ASP A 58 15.41 -3.56 -16.61
N PRO A 59 14.99 -3.04 -17.77
CA PRO A 59 14.81 -3.86 -18.98
C PRO A 59 16.12 -4.44 -19.51
N ALA A 60 17.29 -3.90 -19.13
CA ALA A 60 18.58 -4.42 -19.58
C ALA A 60 19.00 -5.68 -18.81
N THR A 61 18.73 -5.72 -17.50
CA THR A 61 19.16 -6.83 -16.62
C THR A 61 18.01 -7.74 -16.18
N GLY A 62 16.76 -7.31 -16.33
CA GLY A 62 15.58 -8.01 -15.83
C GLY A 62 15.42 -7.98 -14.32
N ASN A 63 16.28 -7.23 -13.61
CA ASN A 63 16.28 -7.16 -12.15
C ASN A 63 15.38 -6.04 -11.63
N ILE A 64 14.87 -6.22 -10.41
CA ILE A 64 14.15 -5.17 -9.67
C ILE A 64 15.16 -4.09 -9.25
N SER A 65 14.84 -2.83 -9.55
CA SER A 65 15.65 -1.69 -9.14
C SER A 65 15.12 -1.09 -7.85
N PHE A 66 15.82 -1.31 -6.73
CA PHE A 66 15.48 -0.80 -5.39
C PHE A 66 16.07 0.58 -5.03
N GLY A 67 16.55 1.34 -6.03
CA GLY A 67 16.96 2.74 -5.83
C GLY A 67 16.68 3.65 -7.03
N SER A 68 15.67 3.32 -7.83
CA SER A 68 15.36 4.08 -9.03
C SER A 68 14.53 5.34 -8.70
N PRO A 69 14.58 6.39 -9.55
CA PRO A 69 13.81 7.62 -9.31
C PRO A 69 12.29 7.39 -9.24
N GLU A 70 11.78 6.34 -9.88
CA GLU A 70 10.37 5.94 -9.87
C GLU A 70 9.88 5.57 -8.47
N GLN A 71 10.74 5.03 -7.61
CA GLN A 71 10.42 4.74 -6.21
C GLN A 71 10.30 6.01 -5.35
N GLY A 72 10.60 7.18 -5.92
CA GLY A 72 10.31 8.47 -5.32
C GLY A 72 8.83 8.68 -5.06
N ASP A 73 7.95 8.10 -5.90
CA ASP A 73 6.49 8.26 -5.82
C ASP A 73 5.84 7.30 -4.80
N ARG A 74 6.56 7.01 -3.72
CA ARG A 74 6.04 6.22 -2.60
C ARG A 74 4.92 6.99 -1.90
N PHE A 75 3.80 6.30 -1.65
CA PHE A 75 2.66 6.90 -0.97
C PHE A 75 2.44 6.20 0.36
N SER A 76 2.22 7.00 1.40
CA SER A 76 1.85 6.54 2.73
C SER A 76 0.72 7.38 3.22
N ILE A 77 -0.42 6.77 3.52
CA ILE A 77 -1.38 7.39 4.42
C ILE A 77 -1.38 6.56 5.70
N ARG A 78 -1.04 7.20 6.82
CA ARG A 78 -1.39 6.65 8.13
C ARG A 78 -2.90 6.64 8.21
N GLY A 79 -3.54 5.50 7.94
CA GLY A 79 -4.98 5.45 7.81
C GLY A 79 -5.57 4.09 8.11
N VAL A 80 -6.24 3.99 9.26
CA VAL A 80 -7.72 3.86 9.42
C VAL A 80 -8.02 3.37 10.86
N GLY A 81 -7.06 2.74 11.54
CA GLY A 81 -7.19 2.28 12.93
C GLY A 81 -6.95 3.35 14.03
N GLU A 82 -5.98 4.24 13.84
CA GLU A 82 -5.59 5.23 14.86
C GLU A 82 -6.64 6.35 15.05
N TYR A 83 -7.45 6.65 14.04
CA TYR A 83 -8.52 7.67 14.16
C TYR A 83 -9.60 7.29 15.20
N LYS A 84 -9.73 5.99 15.53
CA LYS A 84 -10.61 5.50 16.60
C LYS A 84 -9.91 5.40 17.97
N SER A 85 -8.58 5.32 18.04
CA SER A 85 -7.88 5.38 19.33
C SER A 85 -7.78 6.81 19.87
N GLU A 86 -7.59 7.80 18.99
CA GLU A 86 -7.48 9.21 19.40
C GLU A 86 -8.81 9.83 19.86
N LYS A 87 -9.96 9.31 19.42
CA LYS A 87 -11.28 9.77 19.92
C LYS A 87 -11.69 9.17 21.27
N LYS A 88 -10.84 8.34 21.91
CA LYS A 88 -11.11 7.78 23.25
C LYS A 88 -10.26 8.41 24.37
N LEU A 89 -9.50 9.47 24.07
CA LEU A 89 -8.55 10.10 25.00
C LEU A 89 -8.81 11.60 25.28
N VAL A 90 -10.03 12.10 25.06
CA VAL A 90 -10.46 13.37 25.68
C VAL A 90 -11.29 13.06 26.94
N PRO A 91 -10.74 13.23 28.16
CA PRO A 91 -11.55 13.36 29.35
C PRO A 91 -12.31 14.69 29.30
N GLY A 92 -13.51 14.70 29.88
CA GLY A 92 -14.32 15.91 30.07
C GLY A 92 -13.71 16.93 31.02
#